data_AF-A0A7G8G7Y9-F1
#
_entry.id   AF-A0A7G8G7Y9-F1
#
_cell.length_a   1.000
_cell.length_b   1.000
_cell.length_c   1.000
_cell.angle_alpha   90.00
_cell.angle_beta   90.00
_cell.angle_gamma   90.00
#
_symmetry.space_group_name_H-M   'P 1'
#
loop_
_entity.id
_entity.type
_entity.pdbx_description
1 polymer ?
#
loop_
_entity_poly.entity_id
_entity_poly.type
_entity_poly.pdbx_seq_one_letter_code
_entity_poly.pdbx_strand_id
1 'polypeptide(L)'
;MNIEHRYLNKISAHLYNFRDKGTTYQLRCPYCQSTGRTKKGKCITDATAKGYFYSKNGCLNFKCHKCGTGRQFHNFLKDHFPNVYLDYVKERELHGTTGKGTNCPTFANALESIGGLQFEKPIFNKNENDDSISTTARESSDSSKEEGCGKPPKVQKLQPMRSPQQQSGHQGPINHLIKQKHERARRRRGDLW
;
A
#
# COMPACT_ATOMS: atom_id res chain seq x y z
N MET A 1 21.91 3.60 4.54
CA MET A 1 21.74 3.90 3.10
C MET A 1 20.25 3.75 2.78
N ASN A 2 19.58 4.77 2.23
CA ASN A 2 18.14 4.71 1.98
C ASN A 2 17.81 3.63 0.93
N ILE A 3 16.76 2.85 1.18
CA ILE A 3 16.26 1.77 0.31
C ILE A 3 16.11 2.28 -1.14
N GLU A 4 15.58 3.50 -1.29
CA GLU A 4 15.30 4.14 -2.57
C GLU A 4 16.53 4.33 -3.44
N HIS A 5 17.66 4.81 -2.89
CA HIS A 5 18.89 4.99 -3.67
C HIS A 5 19.47 3.66 -4.17
N ARG A 6 19.35 2.59 -3.37
CA ARG A 6 19.79 1.25 -3.80
C ARG A 6 18.97 0.77 -4.99
N TYR A 7 17.65 0.93 -4.95
CA TYR A 7 16.79 0.57 -6.09
C TYR A 7 16.96 1.50 -7.28
N LEU A 8 17.24 2.79 -7.06
CA LEU A 8 17.59 3.71 -8.13
C LEU A 8 18.87 3.26 -8.86
N ASN A 9 19.88 2.83 -8.10
CA ASN A 9 21.12 2.29 -8.66
C ASN A 9 20.87 0.99 -9.44
N LYS A 10 19.96 0.12 -8.97
CA LYS A 10 19.55 -1.09 -9.71
C LYS A 10 18.95 -0.75 -11.08
N ILE A 11 18.10 0.27 -11.17
CA ILE A 11 17.46 0.67 -12.44
C ILE A 11 18.30 1.61 -13.28
N SER A 12 19.42 2.13 -12.76
CA SER A 12 20.21 3.18 -13.40
C SER A 12 20.64 2.84 -14.84
N ALA A 13 20.99 1.58 -15.10
CA ALA A 13 21.37 1.09 -16.43
C ALA A 13 20.24 1.15 -17.46
N HIS A 14 18.98 1.09 -17.02
CA HIS A 14 17.82 1.17 -17.91
C HIS A 14 17.38 2.61 -18.20
N LEU A 15 17.88 3.58 -17.42
CA LEU A 15 17.50 4.98 -17.56
C LEU A 15 18.42 5.71 -18.53
N TYR A 16 17.85 6.33 -19.56
CA TYR A 16 18.63 7.04 -20.56
C TYR A 16 19.23 8.35 -20.00
N ASN A 17 20.51 8.60 -20.29
CA ASN A 17 21.27 9.77 -19.82
C ASN A 17 21.26 9.93 -18.29
N PHE A 18 21.28 8.83 -17.55
CA PHE A 18 21.37 8.85 -16.10
C PHE A 18 22.70 9.46 -15.63
N ARG A 19 22.63 10.47 -14.75
CA ARG A 19 23.79 11.14 -14.15
C ARG A 19 23.53 11.43 -12.67
N ASP A 20 24.45 11.01 -11.83
CA ASP A 20 24.44 11.36 -10.41
C ASP A 20 25.11 12.72 -10.19
N LYS A 21 24.46 13.62 -9.44
CA LYS A 21 25.01 14.91 -9.01
C LYS A 21 25.18 15.02 -7.49
N GLY A 22 25.13 13.90 -6.77
CA GLY A 22 25.23 13.78 -5.33
C GLY A 22 23.96 14.18 -4.58
N THR A 23 23.39 15.36 -4.89
CA THR A 23 22.14 15.84 -4.26
C THR A 23 20.89 15.43 -5.04
N THR A 24 21.02 15.31 -6.35
CA THR A 24 19.94 14.99 -7.28
C THR A 24 20.45 14.08 -8.38
N TYR A 25 19.56 13.26 -8.93
CA TYR A 25 19.87 12.42 -10.08
C TYR A 25 19.20 12.99 -11.30
N GLN A 26 19.91 13.06 -12.42
CA GLN A 26 19.39 13.56 -13.69
C GLN A 26 19.19 12.38 -14.64
N LEU A 27 18.09 12.41 -15.39
CA LEU A 27 17.80 11.44 -16.44
C LEU A 27 16.92 12.06 -17.52
N ARG A 28 16.81 11.39 -18.66
CA ARG A 28 15.76 11.68 -19.64
C ARG A 28 14.41 11.20 -19.09
N CYS A 29 13.41 12.08 -19.09
CA CYS A 29 12.08 11.73 -18.59
C CYS A 29 11.43 10.63 -19.46
N PRO A 30 11.10 9.45 -18.90
CA PRO A 30 10.48 8.36 -19.66
C PRO A 30 9.02 8.65 -20.05
N TYR A 31 8.31 9.50 -19.30
CA TYR A 31 6.98 9.98 -19.70
C TYR A 31 7.02 10.98 -20.87
N CYS A 32 8.21 11.48 -21.22
CA CYS A 32 8.42 12.35 -22.38
C CYS A 32 9.01 11.51 -23.52
N GLN A 33 8.25 10.56 -24.04
CA GLN A 33 8.63 9.78 -25.22
C GLN A 33 7.89 10.32 -26.45
N SER A 34 8.64 10.49 -27.54
CA SER A 34 8.22 10.92 -28.89
C SER A 34 7.86 12.41 -29.08
N THR A 35 8.71 13.11 -29.83
CA THR A 35 8.42 14.28 -30.71
C THR A 35 7.34 15.26 -30.26
N GLY A 36 7.40 15.72 -29.01
CA GLY A 36 6.57 16.84 -28.57
C GLY A 36 7.20 18.18 -28.90
N ARG A 37 6.37 19.16 -29.25
CA ARG A 37 6.74 20.58 -29.09
C ARG A 37 6.49 20.98 -27.64
N THR A 38 7.26 21.92 -27.09
CA THR A 38 6.87 22.60 -25.82
C THR A 38 5.48 23.20 -25.97
N LYS A 39 4.84 23.61 -24.86
CA LYS A 39 3.68 24.53 -24.90
C LYS A 39 3.93 25.79 -25.76
N LYS A 40 5.20 26.12 -26.04
CA LYS A 40 5.68 27.23 -26.87
C LYS A 40 6.12 26.81 -28.28
N GLY A 41 5.75 25.61 -28.77
CA GLY A 41 6.05 25.18 -30.14
C GLY A 41 7.49 24.70 -30.40
N LYS A 42 8.39 24.67 -29.42
CA LYS A 42 9.80 24.27 -29.63
C LYS A 42 9.99 22.76 -29.61
N CYS A 43 10.68 22.20 -30.59
CA CYS A 43 11.05 20.79 -30.63
C CYS A 43 11.76 20.37 -29.34
N ILE A 44 11.35 19.23 -28.77
CA ILE A 44 12.03 18.62 -27.62
C ILE A 44 13.34 18.01 -28.12
N THR A 45 14.46 18.59 -27.72
CA THR A 45 15.77 17.94 -27.81
C THR A 45 16.09 17.22 -26.50
N ASP A 46 16.99 16.24 -26.53
CA ASP A 46 17.39 15.44 -25.37
C ASP A 46 17.90 16.31 -24.20
N ALA A 47 18.52 17.45 -24.50
CA ALA A 47 18.96 18.42 -23.50
C ALA A 47 17.82 19.13 -22.76
N THR A 48 16.61 19.18 -23.34
CA THR A 48 15.43 19.86 -22.78
C THR A 48 14.48 18.92 -22.04
N ALA A 49 14.57 17.60 -22.26
CA ALA A 49 13.73 16.58 -21.63
C ALA A 49 14.32 16.08 -20.30
N LYS A 50 14.72 17.02 -19.43
CA LYS A 50 15.37 16.68 -18.15
C LYS A 50 14.33 16.33 -17.08
N GLY A 51 14.37 15.08 -16.65
CA GLY A 51 13.79 14.61 -15.40
C GLY A 51 14.86 14.61 -14.30
N TYR A 52 14.43 14.80 -13.07
CA TYR A 52 15.31 14.72 -11.92
C TYR A 52 14.65 13.99 -10.76
N PHE A 53 15.44 13.15 -10.10
CA PHE A 53 15.10 12.64 -8.78
C PHE A 53 15.73 13.53 -7.71
N TYR A 54 14.94 13.86 -6.70
CA TYR A 54 15.37 14.63 -5.55
C TYR A 54 14.79 14.01 -4.29
N SER A 55 15.57 14.07 -3.21
CA SER A 55 15.16 13.58 -1.91
C SER A 55 14.42 14.67 -1.15
N LYS A 56 13.23 14.38 -0.66
CA LYS A 56 12.43 15.27 0.20
C LYS A 56 11.85 14.45 1.35
N ASN A 57 12.14 14.87 2.58
CA ASN A 57 11.68 14.21 3.81
C ASN A 57 11.99 12.70 3.84
N GLY A 58 13.20 12.33 3.41
CA GLY A 58 13.63 10.93 3.36
C GLY A 58 12.97 10.07 2.28
N CYS A 59 12.15 10.67 1.41
CA CYS A 59 11.54 10.00 0.26
C CYS A 59 12.11 10.56 -1.06
N LEU A 60 12.35 9.68 -2.02
CA LEU A 60 12.81 10.03 -3.35
C LEU A 60 11.61 10.37 -4.24
N ASN A 61 11.66 11.52 -4.88
CA ASN A 61 10.59 12.02 -5.75
C ASN A 61 11.14 12.35 -7.12
N PHE A 62 10.38 12.00 -8.15
CA PHE A 62 10.63 12.35 -9.53
C PHE A 62 9.89 13.63 -9.90
N LYS A 63 10.55 14.54 -10.61
CA LYS A 63 9.89 15.65 -11.28
C LYS A 63 10.51 15.88 -12.66
N CYS A 64 9.64 16.19 -13.62
CA CYS A 64 10.06 16.62 -14.93
C CYS A 64 9.84 18.13 -15.09
N HIS A 65 10.87 18.86 -15.53
CA HIS A 65 10.74 20.28 -15.84
C HIS A 65 9.98 20.56 -17.13
N LYS A 66 9.81 19.56 -17.99
CA LYS A 66 9.21 19.71 -19.32
C LYS A 66 7.71 19.44 -19.33
N CYS A 67 7.28 18.24 -18.97
CA CYS A 67 5.85 17.90 -18.87
C CYS A 67 5.21 18.35 -17.55
N GLY A 68 6.02 18.65 -16.53
CA GLY A 68 5.53 18.97 -15.19
C GLY A 68 5.10 17.75 -14.38
N THR A 69 5.15 16.55 -14.94
CA THR A 69 4.81 15.31 -14.22
C THR A 69 5.71 15.15 -13.01
N GLY A 70 5.08 15.04 -11.84
CA GLY A 70 5.70 14.68 -10.58
C GLY A 70 5.16 13.34 -10.09
N ARG A 71 6.05 12.44 -9.69
CA ARG A 71 5.71 11.12 -9.14
C ARG A 71 6.59 10.81 -7.95
N GLN A 72 6.06 10.11 -6.97
CA GLN A 72 6.88 9.49 -5.93
C GLN A 72 7.64 8.30 -6.55
N PHE A 73 8.79 7.92 -5.96
CA PHE A 73 9.64 6.87 -6.51
C PHE A 73 8.93 5.53 -6.71
N HIS A 74 8.07 5.12 -5.80
CA HIS A 74 7.31 3.87 -5.93
C HIS A 74 6.34 3.88 -7.13
N ASN A 75 5.68 5.00 -7.39
CA ASN A 75 4.80 5.16 -8.55
C ASN A 75 5.60 5.16 -9.86
N PHE A 76 6.78 5.79 -9.85
CA PHE A 76 7.69 5.74 -10.99
C PHE A 76 8.12 4.29 -11.30
N LEU A 77 8.48 3.52 -10.27
CA LEU A 77 8.80 2.11 -10.44
C LEU A 77 7.61 1.30 -10.96
N LYS A 78 6.41 1.55 -10.42
CA LYS A 78 5.19 0.86 -10.88
C LYS A 78 4.94 1.06 -12.37
N ASP A 79 5.12 2.28 -12.87
CA ASP A 79 4.83 2.62 -14.27
C ASP A 79 5.84 2.05 -15.27
N HIS A 80 7.13 1.95 -14.90
CA HIS A 80 8.21 1.60 -15.83
C HIS A 80 8.89 0.26 -15.55
N PHE A 81 8.94 -0.15 -14.29
CA PHE A 81 9.68 -1.31 -13.81
C PHE A 81 8.83 -2.12 -12.82
N PRO A 82 7.74 -2.77 -13.26
CA PRO A 82 6.80 -3.45 -12.37
C PRO A 82 7.45 -4.57 -11.55
N ASN A 83 8.42 -5.29 -12.13
CA ASN A 83 9.16 -6.34 -11.42
C ASN A 83 9.97 -5.76 -10.25
N VAL A 84 10.70 -4.67 -10.49
CA VAL A 84 11.52 -3.99 -9.47
C VAL A 84 10.66 -3.32 -8.41
N TYR A 85 9.47 -2.85 -8.81
CA TYR A 85 8.49 -2.28 -7.91
C TYR A 85 7.99 -3.31 -6.87
N LEU A 86 7.70 -4.55 -7.29
CA LEU A 86 7.29 -5.61 -6.37
C LEU A 86 8.39 -5.91 -5.34
N ASP A 87 9.64 -6.02 -5.78
CA ASP A 87 10.78 -6.21 -4.89
C ASP A 87 10.93 -5.05 -3.89
N TYR A 88 10.78 -3.81 -4.37
CA TYR A 88 10.84 -2.62 -3.54
C TYR A 88 9.75 -2.59 -2.48
N VAL A 89 8.51 -2.94 -2.84
CA VAL A 89 7.39 -2.99 -1.89
C VAL A 89 7.61 -4.08 -0.85
N LYS A 90 8.05 -5.28 -1.27
CA LYS A 90 8.36 -6.38 -0.37
C LYS A 90 9.42 -5.98 0.66
N GLU A 91 10.49 -5.32 0.22
CA GLU A 91 11.53 -4.87 1.15
C GLU A 91 11.03 -3.78 2.10
N ARG A 92 10.23 -2.84 1.61
CA ARG A 92 9.63 -1.81 2.48
C ARG A 92 8.68 -2.37 3.53
N GLU A 93 8.00 -3.47 3.21
CA GLU A 93 7.09 -4.18 4.12
C GLU A 93 7.86 -4.90 5.22
N LEU A 94 9.01 -5.51 4.91
CA LEU A 94 9.93 -6.05 5.92
C LEU A 94 10.41 -4.98 6.91
N HIS A 95 10.55 -3.74 6.45
CA HIS A 95 10.90 -2.59 7.29
C HIS A 95 9.70 -1.94 7.99
N GLY A 96 8.46 -2.43 7.79
CA GLY A 96 7.25 -1.88 8.41
C GLY A 96 6.88 -0.47 7.91
N THR A 97 7.30 -0.09 6.69
CA THR A 97 7.07 1.25 6.12
C THR A 97 5.95 1.28 5.06
N THR A 98 5.11 0.25 5.03
CA THR A 98 3.98 0.07 4.11
C THR A 98 2.64 0.09 4.86
N GLY A 99 1.53 0.27 4.13
CA GLY A 99 0.18 0.20 4.68
C GLY A 99 -0.52 1.56 4.81
N LYS A 100 -1.64 1.57 5.54
CA LYS A 100 -2.54 2.73 5.65
C LYS A 100 -1.81 3.93 6.30
N GLY A 101 -1.88 5.09 5.64
CA GLY A 101 -1.21 6.31 6.09
C GLY A 101 0.26 6.42 5.66
N THR A 102 0.79 5.43 4.94
CA THR A 102 2.13 5.51 4.35
C THR A 102 2.07 5.81 2.85
N ASN A 103 3.19 6.27 2.31
CA ASN A 103 3.37 6.44 0.86
C ASN A 103 3.43 5.08 0.11
N CYS A 104 3.82 4.01 0.83
CA CYS A 104 3.89 2.59 0.48
C CYS A 104 2.57 1.81 0.34
N PRO A 105 2.08 1.33 -0.83
CA PRO A 105 1.06 0.27 -0.78
C PRO A 105 1.64 -1.00 -0.15
N THR A 106 0.76 -1.83 0.42
CA THR A 106 1.09 -3.20 0.89
C THR A 106 1.37 -4.10 -0.31
N PHE A 107 2.18 -5.16 -0.13
CA PHE A 107 2.54 -6.09 -1.20
C PHE A 107 1.32 -6.73 -1.88
N ALA A 108 0.29 -7.12 -1.11
CA ALA A 108 -0.97 -7.64 -1.67
C ALA A 108 -1.61 -6.64 -2.67
N ASN A 109 -1.79 -5.38 -2.25
CA ASN A 109 -2.34 -4.33 -3.11
C ASN A 109 -1.44 -4.00 -4.30
N ALA A 110 -0.12 -4.08 -4.11
CA ALA A 110 0.84 -3.86 -5.20
C ALA A 110 0.69 -4.93 -6.28
N LEU A 111 0.53 -6.20 -5.89
CA LEU A 111 0.32 -7.33 -6.79
C LEU A 111 -0.99 -7.19 -7.57
N GLU A 112 -2.09 -6.89 -6.89
CA GLU A 112 -3.39 -6.59 -7.52
C GLU A 112 -3.26 -5.47 -8.56
N SER A 113 -2.50 -4.43 -8.24
CA SER A 113 -2.39 -3.24 -9.08
C SER A 113 -1.58 -3.41 -10.37
N ILE A 114 -0.75 -4.46 -10.45
CA ILE A 114 -0.01 -4.83 -11.66
C ILE A 114 -0.86 -5.76 -12.55
N GLY A 115 -1.99 -6.26 -12.02
CA GLY A 115 -2.79 -7.31 -12.65
C GLY A 115 -2.32 -8.72 -12.27
N GLY A 116 -1.59 -8.86 -11.16
CA GLY A 116 -1.26 -10.16 -10.60
C GLY A 116 -2.51 -10.87 -10.12
N LEU A 117 -2.71 -12.09 -10.64
CA LEU A 117 -3.68 -13.13 -10.25
C LEU A 117 -4.86 -12.63 -9.41
N GLN A 118 -6.03 -12.51 -10.05
CA GLN A 118 -7.30 -12.40 -9.32
C GLN A 118 -7.50 -13.71 -8.57
N PHE A 119 -7.13 -13.74 -7.29
CA PHE A 119 -7.42 -14.85 -6.42
C PHE A 119 -8.90 -14.77 -6.06
N GLU A 120 -9.73 -15.54 -6.74
CA GLU A 120 -11.09 -15.76 -6.30
C GLU A 120 -11.03 -16.46 -4.94
N LYS A 121 -11.52 -15.77 -3.90
CA LYS A 121 -11.52 -16.31 -2.56
C LYS A 121 -12.30 -17.63 -2.57
N PRO A 122 -11.71 -18.77 -2.16
CA PRO A 122 -12.42 -20.02 -2.12
C PRO A 122 -13.62 -19.89 -1.18
N ILE A 123 -14.78 -20.28 -1.68
CA ILE A 123 -16.03 -20.32 -0.91
C ILE A 123 -16.03 -21.67 -0.20
N PHE A 124 -15.61 -21.66 1.07
CA PHE A 124 -15.70 -22.85 1.91
C PHE A 124 -17.16 -23.09 2.29
N ASN A 125 -17.84 -23.96 1.56
CA ASN A 125 -19.16 -24.45 1.91
C ASN A 125 -19.03 -25.42 3.08
N LYS A 126 -19.82 -25.23 4.14
CA LYS A 126 -19.76 -26.07 5.35
C LYS A 126 -20.36 -27.49 5.17
N ASN A 127 -20.91 -27.79 3.99
CA ASN A 127 -21.82 -28.92 3.78
C ASN A 127 -21.43 -29.76 2.56
N GLU A 128 -20.17 -30.17 2.44
CA GLU A 128 -19.79 -31.26 1.53
C GLU A 128 -18.88 -32.22 2.29
N ASN A 129 -19.29 -33.50 2.36
CA ASN A 129 -18.43 -34.59 2.80
C ASN A 129 -17.40 -34.80 1.68
N ASP A 130 -16.20 -34.26 1.87
CA ASP A 130 -15.05 -34.48 0.96
C ASP A 130 -14.53 -35.91 1.13
N ASP A 131 -15.19 -36.86 0.48
CA ASP A 131 -14.64 -38.19 0.19
C ASP A 131 -14.22 -38.25 -1.29
N SER A 132 -13.03 -37.75 -1.62
CA SER A 132 -12.24 -38.34 -2.73
C SER A 132 -10.79 -37.88 -2.69
N ILE A 133 -9.96 -38.68 -2.03
CA ILE A 133 -8.54 -38.77 -2.30
C ILE A 133 -8.38 -39.37 -3.71
N SER A 134 -8.03 -38.57 -4.71
CA SER A 134 -7.46 -39.10 -5.96
C SER A 134 -5.95 -39.11 -5.85
N THR A 135 -5.44 -40.27 -5.49
CA THR A 135 -4.07 -40.73 -5.69
C THR A 135 -3.55 -40.38 -7.09
N THR A 136 -2.47 -39.60 -7.16
CA THR A 136 -1.39 -39.88 -8.12
C THR A 136 -0.06 -39.76 -7.38
N ALA A 137 0.62 -40.90 -7.29
CA ALA A 137 1.86 -41.09 -6.57
C ALA A 137 3.03 -40.35 -7.23
N ARG A 138 3.86 -39.70 -6.40
CA ARG A 138 5.32 -39.76 -6.50
C ARG A 138 5.91 -39.62 -5.10
N GLU A 139 6.48 -40.73 -4.66
CA GLU A 139 7.38 -40.90 -3.50
C GLU A 139 8.53 -39.87 -3.59
N SER A 140 9.13 -39.35 -2.51
CA SER A 140 9.76 -40.11 -1.43
C SER A 140 9.94 -39.29 -0.13
N SER A 141 9.64 -39.95 0.99
CA SER A 141 10.36 -40.01 2.28
C SER A 141 10.95 -38.74 2.91
N ASP A 142 10.47 -38.36 4.11
CA ASP A 142 11.12 -38.83 5.36
C ASP A 142 10.21 -38.63 6.59
N SER A 143 10.39 -39.48 7.60
CA SER A 143 9.49 -39.71 8.73
C SER A 143 10.00 -39.01 9.98
N SER A 144 9.13 -38.37 10.77
CA SER A 144 9.34 -38.13 12.20
C SER A 144 8.04 -37.77 12.94
N LYS A 145 7.48 -38.77 13.61
CA LYS A 145 6.74 -38.77 14.89
C LYS A 145 5.62 -37.74 15.12
N GLU A 146 4.41 -38.28 15.24
CA GLU A 146 3.24 -37.67 15.84
C GLU A 146 3.45 -37.42 17.35
N GLU A 147 3.11 -36.22 17.80
CA GLU A 147 2.63 -35.97 19.17
C GLU A 147 1.29 -35.23 19.10
N GLY A 148 0.35 -35.70 19.90
CA GLY A 148 -1.08 -35.50 19.73
C GLY A 148 -1.59 -34.06 19.80
N CYS A 149 -2.67 -33.83 19.05
CA CYS A 149 -3.43 -32.59 19.02
C CYS A 149 -4.00 -32.26 20.41
N GLY A 150 -3.35 -31.33 21.12
CA GLY A 150 -3.90 -30.71 22.32
C GLY A 150 -5.21 -30.00 22.00
N LYS A 151 -6.23 -30.20 22.85
CA LYS A 151 -7.54 -29.54 22.72
C LYS A 151 -7.37 -28.02 22.54
N PRO A 152 -8.13 -27.39 21.63
CA PRO A 152 -8.03 -25.96 21.42
C PRO A 152 -8.29 -25.21 22.74
N PRO A 153 -7.48 -24.19 23.09
CA PRO A 153 -7.69 -23.45 24.32
C PRO A 153 -9.07 -22.79 24.31
N LYS A 154 -9.79 -22.89 25.44
CA LYS A 154 -11.10 -22.26 25.60
C LYS A 154 -10.97 -20.75 25.36
N VAL A 155 -11.61 -20.26 24.31
CA VAL A 155 -11.71 -18.83 24.01
C VAL A 155 -12.41 -18.14 25.17
N GLN A 156 -11.64 -17.44 26.01
CA GLN A 156 -12.20 -16.54 27.01
C GLN A 156 -12.75 -15.32 26.28
N LYS A 157 -14.07 -15.12 26.29
CA LYS A 157 -14.69 -13.89 25.82
C LYS A 157 -14.19 -12.75 26.72
N LEU A 158 -13.25 -11.97 26.23
CA LEU A 158 -12.83 -10.73 26.88
C LEU A 158 -14.04 -9.80 26.98
N GLN A 159 -14.16 -9.11 28.11
CA GLN A 159 -15.21 -8.12 28.28
C GLN A 159 -15.04 -7.02 27.21
N PRO A 160 -16.15 -6.50 26.65
CA PRO A 160 -16.08 -5.46 25.63
C PRO A 160 -15.34 -4.24 26.19
N MET A 161 -14.35 -3.76 25.44
CA MET A 161 -13.58 -2.58 25.84
C MET A 161 -14.51 -1.37 25.95
N ARG A 162 -14.43 -0.66 27.08
CA ARG A 162 -15.09 0.63 27.27
C ARG A 162 -14.53 1.62 26.25
N SER A 163 -15.41 2.36 25.58
CA SER A 163 -15.00 3.43 24.66
C SER A 163 -14.14 4.49 25.37
N PRO A 164 -13.28 5.25 24.67
CA PRO A 164 -12.47 6.31 25.28
C PRO A 164 -13.29 7.34 26.07
N GLN A 165 -14.55 7.56 25.67
CA GLN A 165 -15.50 8.41 26.40
C GLN A 165 -16.02 7.77 27.71
N GLN A 166 -16.12 6.44 27.76
CA GLN A 166 -16.52 5.69 28.97
C GLN A 166 -15.38 5.53 29.98
N GLN A 167 -14.13 5.66 29.54
CA GLN A 167 -12.95 5.57 30.40
C GLN A 167 -12.65 6.89 31.11
N SER A 168 -13.04 8.04 30.53
CA SER A 168 -12.71 9.37 31.06
C SER A 168 -13.69 9.92 32.11
N GLY A 169 -14.71 9.14 32.54
CA GLY A 169 -15.62 9.51 33.63
C GLY A 169 -16.53 10.73 33.39
N HIS A 170 -16.38 11.44 32.27
CA HIS A 170 -17.07 12.71 31.98
C HIS A 170 -18.38 12.56 31.20
N GLN A 171 -19.03 11.39 31.26
CA GLN A 171 -20.26 11.15 30.50
C GLN A 171 -21.52 11.74 31.11
N GLY A 172 -21.54 12.04 32.41
CA GLY A 172 -22.71 12.64 33.07
C GLY A 172 -23.17 13.95 32.42
N PRO A 173 -22.27 14.96 32.28
CA PRO A 173 -22.63 16.24 31.67
C PRO A 173 -23.04 16.13 30.20
N ILE A 174 -22.36 15.29 29.42
CA ILE A 174 -22.64 15.10 27.99
C ILE A 174 -23.98 14.39 27.79
N ASN A 175 -24.25 13.33 28.54
CA ASN A 175 -25.51 12.58 28.47
C ASN A 175 -26.69 13.46 28.93
N HIS A 176 -26.48 14.33 29.92
CA HIS A 176 -27.47 15.31 30.35
C HIS A 176 -27.80 16.32 29.23
N LEU A 177 -26.77 16.85 28.54
CA LEU A 177 -26.98 17.74 27.39
C LEU A 177 -27.75 17.06 26.25
N ILE A 178 -27.40 15.81 25.94
CA ILE A 178 -28.08 15.01 24.91
C ILE A 178 -29.55 14.77 25.28
N LYS A 179 -29.83 14.44 26.55
CA LYS A 179 -31.19 14.27 27.07
C LYS A 179 -32.00 15.56 26.93
N GLN A 180 -31.46 16.71 27.34
CA GLN A 180 -32.12 18.01 27.19
C GLN A 180 -32.41 18.36 25.72
N LYS A 181 -31.48 18.04 24.81
CA LYS A 181 -31.68 18.27 23.37
C LYS A 181 -32.82 17.41 22.82
N HIS A 182 -32.89 16.13 23.20
CA HIS A 182 -33.97 15.24 22.79
C HIS A 182 -35.33 15.70 23.32
N GLU A 183 -35.38 16.16 24.57
CA GLU A 183 -36.60 16.63 25.21
C GLU A 183 -37.14 17.92 24.55
N ARG A 184 -36.26 18.86 24.21
CA ARG A 184 -36.62 20.05 23.40
C ARG A 184 -37.16 19.66 22.03
N ALA A 185 -36.56 18.67 21.36
CA ALA A 185 -37.02 18.19 20.07
C ALA A 185 -38.42 17.54 20.17
N ARG A 186 -38.67 16.76 21.24
CA ARG A 186 -39.98 16.16 21.50
C ARG A 186 -41.07 17.21 21.77
N ARG A 187 -40.77 18.26 22.55
CA ARG A 187 -41.71 19.40 22.74
C ARG A 187 -42.03 20.10 21.43
N ARG A 188 -41.04 20.34 20.56
CA ARG A 188 -41.28 20.94 19.23
C ARG A 188 -42.18 20.09 18.33
N ARG A 189 -42.17 18.77 18.50
CA ARG A 189 -43.03 17.84 17.75
C ARG A 189 -44.40 17.63 18.40
N GLY A 190 -44.65 18.20 19.58
CA GLY A 190 -45.89 17.96 20.33
C GLY A 190 -45.98 16.58 20.99
N ASP A 191 -44.87 15.84 21.09
CA ASP A 191 -44.83 14.49 21.69
C ASP A 191 -44.94 14.51 23.22
N LEU A 192 -44.84 15.69 23.82
CA LEU A 192 -44.95 15.97 25.25
C LEU A 192 -45.92 17.16 25.31
N TRP A 193 -47.13 16.90 25.80
CA TRP A 193 -48.21 17.87 25.97
C TRP A 193 -47.74 19.19 26.59
#